data_AF-A0A923Y635-F1
#
_entry.id   AF-A0A923Y635-F1
#
_cell.length_a   1.000
_cell.length_b   1.000
_cell.length_c   1.000
_cell.angle_alpha   90.00
_cell.angle_beta   90.00
_cell.angle_gamma   90.00
#
_symmetry.space_group_name_H-M   'P 1'
#
loop_
_entity.id
_entity.type
_entity.pdbx_description
1 polymer ?
#
loop_
_entity_poly.entity_id
_entity_poly.type
_entity_poly.pdbx_seq_one_letter_code
_entity_poly.pdbx_strand_id
1 'polypeptide(L)'
;MIRRKRARRPFGSTVAAPGWGESTFAELSWDKSRSASLRWAVGGAILGVAVALVAFAPAAWLARSVASASGQRVLLADARGTVWSGSAVAVLTGGPGSRDASALPGRLNWTLGWHGLGLELHARHPCCLNGDVALQIRPGLGRYTLTLVPPSGWVGQWPAALLGGLGTPWNTMELGGSVRLVSPALKLESVQGR
;
A
#
# COMPACT_ATOMS: atom_id res chain seq x y z
N MET A 1 -12.62 -39.67 87.48
CA MET A 1 -12.70 -38.29 87.99
C MET A 1 -11.29 -37.69 88.01
N ILE A 2 -11.06 -36.54 87.39
CA ILE A 2 -10.18 -35.42 87.83
C ILE A 2 -10.14 -34.36 86.71
N ARG A 3 -10.63 -33.18 87.08
CA ARG A 3 -10.73 -31.93 86.33
C ARG A 3 -9.31 -31.39 86.03
N ARG A 4 -8.98 -31.04 84.78
CA ARG A 4 -7.88 -30.10 84.50
C ARG A 4 -8.44 -28.79 83.97
N LYS A 5 -8.25 -27.74 84.77
CA LYS A 5 -8.65 -26.35 84.53
C LYS A 5 -8.05 -25.85 83.22
N ARG A 6 -8.86 -25.28 82.32
CA ARG A 6 -8.36 -24.45 81.19
C ARG A 6 -7.75 -23.19 81.78
N ALA A 7 -6.43 -23.03 81.64
CA ALA A 7 -5.76 -21.77 81.90
C ALA A 7 -6.15 -20.77 80.81
N ARG A 8 -6.71 -19.63 81.22
CA ARG A 8 -6.89 -18.44 80.37
C ARG A 8 -5.50 -17.96 79.95
N ARG A 9 -5.22 -17.94 78.64
CA ARG A 9 -4.08 -17.21 78.09
C ARG A 9 -4.45 -15.72 78.06
N PRO A 10 -3.74 -14.85 78.79
CA PRO A 10 -3.84 -13.42 78.56
C PRO A 10 -3.00 -13.09 77.31
N PHE A 11 -3.37 -12.01 76.62
CA PHE A 11 -2.72 -11.50 75.40
C PHE A 11 -3.06 -12.25 74.11
N GLY A 12 -4.24 -11.94 73.58
CA GLY A 12 -4.40 -11.86 72.14
C GLY A 12 -3.65 -10.61 71.67
N SER A 13 -2.52 -10.79 70.99
CA SER A 13 -1.88 -9.73 70.24
C SER A 13 -2.78 -9.39 69.05
N THR A 14 -3.66 -8.42 69.22
CA THR A 14 -4.28 -7.71 68.11
C THR A 14 -3.14 -6.95 67.41
N VAL A 15 -2.49 -7.60 66.46
CA VAL A 15 -1.60 -6.90 65.53
C VAL A 15 -2.52 -6.07 64.65
N ALA A 16 -2.64 -4.78 64.96
CA ALA A 16 -3.24 -3.82 64.05
C ALA A 16 -2.45 -3.89 62.74
N ALA A 17 -3.13 -4.22 61.64
CA ALA A 17 -2.53 -4.12 60.32
C ALA A 17 -2.08 -2.66 60.14
N PRO A 18 -0.79 -2.39 59.83
CA PRO A 18 -0.35 -1.03 59.63
C PRO A 18 -1.10 -0.44 58.43
N GLY A 19 -1.71 0.74 58.58
CA GLY A 19 -2.38 1.52 57.52
C GLY A 19 -1.46 2.00 56.38
N TRP A 20 -0.33 1.34 56.20
CA TRP A 20 0.69 1.55 55.16
C TRP A 20 0.55 0.56 53.98
N GLY A 21 -0.29 -0.47 54.13
CA GLY A 21 -0.61 -1.40 53.04
C GLY A 21 -1.41 -0.72 51.92
N GLU A 22 -2.38 0.11 52.29
CA GLU A 22 -3.31 0.76 51.35
C GLU A 22 -2.60 1.76 50.41
N SER A 23 -1.60 2.49 50.90
CA SER A 23 -0.76 3.38 50.06
C SER A 23 0.07 2.59 49.05
N THR A 24 0.62 1.44 49.45
CA THR A 24 1.44 0.59 48.58
C THR A 24 0.60 -0.05 47.47
N PHE A 25 -0.62 -0.51 47.80
CA PHE A 25 -1.55 -1.05 46.81
C PHE A 25 -2.06 0.04 45.85
N ALA A 26 -2.25 1.28 46.33
CA ALA A 26 -2.62 2.42 45.50
C ALA A 26 -1.50 2.77 44.49
N GLU A 27 -0.25 2.85 44.93
CA GLU A 27 0.91 3.09 44.06
C GLU A 27 1.08 2.00 43.00
N LEU A 28 1.00 0.72 43.39
CA LEU A 28 1.04 -0.41 42.44
C LEU A 28 -0.12 -0.38 41.43
N SER A 29 -1.31 0.06 41.83
CA SER A 29 -2.46 0.21 40.94
C SER A 29 -2.28 1.38 39.95
N TRP A 30 -1.60 2.43 40.38
CA TRP A 30 -1.30 3.62 39.57
C TRP A 30 -0.24 3.30 38.51
N ASP A 31 0.82 2.56 38.87
CA ASP A 31 1.85 2.11 37.93
C ASP A 31 1.33 1.08 36.93
N LYS A 32 0.45 0.16 37.36
CA LYS A 32 -0.23 -0.78 36.45
C LYS A 32 -1.16 -0.06 35.48
N SER A 33 -1.93 0.92 35.95
CA SER A 33 -2.81 1.73 35.10
C SER A 33 -1.99 2.57 34.10
N ARG A 34 -0.87 3.14 34.54
CA ARG A 34 0.04 3.93 33.71
C ARG A 34 0.70 3.08 32.63
N SER A 35 1.23 1.91 32.97
CA SER A 35 1.84 1.00 31.99
C SER A 35 0.82 0.44 31.00
N ALA A 36 -0.40 0.12 31.44
CA ALA A 36 -1.49 -0.26 30.54
C ALA A 36 -1.86 0.89 29.59
N SER A 37 -2.00 2.13 30.09
CA SER A 37 -2.30 3.30 29.26
C SER A 37 -1.21 3.60 28.24
N LEU A 38 0.07 3.45 28.60
CA LEU A 38 1.20 3.61 27.69
C LEU A 38 1.20 2.56 26.59
N ARG A 39 0.87 1.30 26.90
CA ARG A 39 0.75 0.24 25.88
C ARG A 39 -0.34 0.54 24.87
N TRP A 40 -1.51 1.01 25.33
CA TRP A 40 -2.60 1.41 24.44
C TRP A 40 -2.26 2.67 23.64
N ALA A 41 -1.59 3.65 24.25
CA ALA A 41 -1.14 4.85 23.56
C ALA A 41 -0.12 4.52 22.46
N VAL A 42 0.86 3.66 22.74
CA VAL A 42 1.84 3.18 21.74
C VAL A 42 1.15 2.37 20.65
N GLY A 43 0.24 1.46 21.01
CA GLY A 43 -0.54 0.70 20.04
C GLY A 43 -1.37 1.60 19.13
N GLY A 44 -2.04 2.60 19.69
CA GLY A 44 -2.80 3.60 18.95
C GLY A 44 -1.92 4.46 18.05
N ALA A 45 -0.73 4.85 18.51
CA ALA A 45 0.22 5.61 17.73
C ALA A 45 0.74 4.80 16.53
N ILE A 46 1.11 3.53 16.74
CA ILE A 46 1.56 2.63 15.66
C ILE A 46 0.44 2.43 14.64
N LEU A 47 -0.77 2.16 15.09
CA LEU A 47 -1.92 2.00 14.22
C LEU A 47 -2.22 3.29 13.43
N GLY A 48 -2.17 4.44 14.10
CA GLY A 48 -2.37 5.74 13.47
C GLY A 48 -1.33 6.04 12.39
N VAL A 49 -0.04 5.75 12.67
CA VAL A 49 1.04 5.89 11.68
C VAL A 49 0.83 4.93 10.51
N ALA A 50 0.47 3.67 10.77
CA ALA A 50 0.22 2.69 9.71
C ALA A 50 -0.93 3.13 8.80
N VAL A 51 -2.05 3.58 9.38
CA VAL A 51 -3.20 4.11 8.63
C VAL A 51 -2.80 5.36 7.85
N ALA A 52 -2.06 6.28 8.45
CA ALA A 52 -1.58 7.49 7.78
C ALA A 52 -0.67 7.16 6.59
N LEU A 53 0.23 6.17 6.72
CA LEU A 53 1.10 5.73 5.63
C LEU A 53 0.32 5.13 4.46
N VAL A 54 -0.76 4.39 4.73
CA VAL A 54 -1.62 3.83 3.66
C VAL A 54 -2.47 4.93 3.04
N ALA A 55 -3.09 5.80 3.83
CA ALA A 55 -3.94 6.89 3.35
C ALA A 55 -3.15 7.93 2.53
N PHE A 56 -1.92 8.24 2.96
CA PHE A 56 -1.04 9.21 2.33
C PHE A 56 0.16 8.56 1.61
N ALA A 57 -0.02 7.33 1.12
CA ALA A 57 1.00 6.59 0.40
C ALA A 57 1.56 7.43 -0.77
N PRO A 58 2.86 7.78 -0.81
CA PRO A 58 3.42 8.64 -1.85
C PRO A 58 3.38 7.99 -3.25
N ALA A 59 3.15 8.78 -4.30
CA ALA A 59 3.19 8.33 -5.70
C ALA A 59 4.53 7.66 -6.08
N ALA A 60 5.62 8.04 -5.41
CA ALA A 60 6.94 7.43 -5.59
C ALA A 60 6.95 5.91 -5.32
N TRP A 61 6.09 5.41 -4.41
CA TRP A 61 5.99 3.97 -4.14
C TRP A 61 5.38 3.22 -5.33
N LEU A 62 4.32 3.78 -5.94
CA LEU A 62 3.74 3.26 -7.18
C LEU A 62 4.78 3.25 -8.31
N ALA A 63 5.52 4.35 -8.46
CA ALA A 63 6.58 4.45 -9.46
C ALA A 63 7.64 3.35 -9.28
N ARG A 64 8.05 3.11 -8.04
CA ARG A 64 9.02 2.05 -7.70
C ARG A 64 8.47 0.65 -7.95
N SER A 65 7.21 0.38 -7.61
CA SER A 65 6.60 -0.93 -7.86
C SER A 65 6.45 -1.23 -9.35
N VAL A 66 6.08 -0.23 -10.16
CA VAL A 66 6.01 -0.36 -11.63
C VAL A 66 7.41 -0.59 -12.21
N ALA A 67 8.40 0.15 -11.72
CA ALA A 67 9.78 -0.01 -12.16
C ALA A 67 10.35 -1.38 -11.78
N SER A 68 10.07 -1.92 -10.59
CA SER A 68 10.53 -3.26 -10.21
C SER A 68 9.78 -4.37 -10.96
N ALA A 69 8.46 -4.26 -11.11
CA ALA A 69 7.64 -5.27 -11.79
C ALA A 69 7.97 -5.37 -13.29
N SER A 70 8.35 -4.25 -13.92
CA SER A 70 8.75 -4.22 -15.33
C SER A 70 10.24 -4.54 -15.58
N GLY A 71 11.02 -4.79 -14.53
CA GLY A 71 12.47 -4.98 -14.65
C GLY A 71 13.21 -3.72 -15.11
N GLN A 72 12.83 -2.55 -14.60
CA GLN A 72 13.37 -1.22 -14.93
C GLN A 72 13.20 -0.83 -16.41
N ARG A 73 12.20 -1.37 -17.11
CA ARG A 73 11.88 -1.02 -18.50
C ARG A 73 10.79 0.04 -18.62
N VAL A 74 9.92 0.13 -17.63
CA VAL A 74 8.86 1.16 -17.55
C VAL A 74 9.09 1.96 -16.28
N LEU A 75 9.37 3.25 -16.46
CA LEU A 75 9.60 4.19 -15.36
C LEU A 75 8.49 5.24 -15.34
N LEU A 76 8.00 5.54 -14.14
CA LEU A 76 7.15 6.69 -13.87
C LEU A 76 8.03 7.80 -13.28
N ALA A 77 8.63 8.60 -14.16
CA ALA A 77 9.53 9.69 -13.77
C ALA A 77 8.75 10.91 -13.27
N ASP A 78 9.35 11.67 -12.35
CA ASP A 78 8.73 12.87 -11.75
C ASP A 78 7.29 12.59 -11.25
N ALA A 79 7.16 11.51 -10.47
CA ALA A 79 5.90 11.08 -9.87
C ALA A 79 5.51 12.03 -8.72
N ARG A 80 4.32 12.64 -8.85
CA ARG A 80 3.78 13.62 -7.89
C ARG A 80 2.43 13.14 -7.36
N GLY A 81 2.11 13.52 -6.13
CA GLY A 81 0.85 13.14 -5.45
C GLY A 81 0.99 11.84 -4.67
N THR A 82 -0.10 11.08 -4.59
CA THR A 82 -0.20 9.83 -3.85
C THR A 82 -0.40 8.62 -4.78
N VAL A 83 -0.34 7.42 -4.22
CA VAL A 83 -0.75 6.19 -4.91
C VAL A 83 -2.23 6.29 -5.33
N TRP A 84 -3.05 6.99 -4.55
CA TRP A 84 -4.48 7.18 -4.81
C TRP A 84 -4.77 8.19 -5.91
N SER A 85 -4.06 9.32 -5.96
CA SER A 85 -4.23 10.32 -7.01
C SER A 85 -2.92 11.01 -7.26
N GLY A 86 -2.43 10.91 -8.49
CA GLY A 86 -1.13 11.42 -8.85
C GLY A 86 -0.91 11.58 -10.34
N SER A 87 0.27 12.06 -10.67
CA SER A 87 0.72 12.21 -12.05
C SER A 87 2.21 11.92 -12.18
N ALA A 88 2.63 11.43 -13.35
CA ALA A 88 4.02 11.13 -13.67
C ALA A 88 4.26 11.23 -15.18
N VAL A 89 5.52 11.34 -15.57
CA VAL A 89 5.95 11.18 -16.96
C VAL A 89 6.30 9.72 -17.18
N ALA A 90 5.63 9.07 -18.12
CA ALA A 90 5.92 7.70 -18.48
C ALA A 90 7.16 7.64 -19.39
N VAL A 91 8.15 6.83 -19.01
CA VAL A 91 9.40 6.67 -19.74
C VAL A 91 9.65 5.19 -19.97
N LEU A 92 9.96 4.84 -21.22
CA LEU A 92 10.33 3.49 -21.62
C LEU A 92 11.86 3.42 -21.74
N THR A 93 12.47 2.41 -21.13
CA THR A 93 13.92 2.28 -21.00
C THR A 93 14.39 0.86 -21.32
N GLY A 94 15.68 0.70 -21.63
CA GLY A 94 16.26 -0.61 -21.98
C GLY A 94 16.47 -1.56 -20.80
N GLY A 95 16.08 -1.18 -19.58
CA GLY A 95 16.30 -1.96 -18.36
C GLY A 95 17.53 -1.50 -17.55
N PRO A 96 17.96 -2.30 -16.56
CA PRO A 96 19.02 -1.91 -15.63
C PRO A 96 20.34 -1.66 -16.37
N GLY A 97 20.93 -0.49 -16.16
CA GLY A 97 22.21 -0.11 -16.77
C GLY A 97 22.12 0.38 -18.22
N SER A 98 20.96 0.34 -18.86
CA SER A 98 20.77 0.96 -20.18
C SER A 98 20.66 2.49 -20.05
N ARG A 99 21.22 3.19 -21.04
CA ARG A 99 21.04 4.65 -21.22
C ARG A 99 19.96 4.98 -22.26
N ASP A 100 19.44 3.98 -22.95
CA ASP A 100 18.35 4.15 -23.89
C ASP A 100 17.08 4.43 -23.10
N ALA A 101 16.44 5.56 -23.42
CA ALA A 101 15.23 6.01 -22.78
C ALA A 101 14.41 6.87 -23.75
N SER A 102 13.11 6.60 -23.82
CA SER A 102 12.15 7.38 -24.59
C SER A 102 10.98 7.77 -23.69
N ALA A 103 10.74 9.07 -23.55
CA ALA A 103 9.63 9.59 -22.76
C ALA A 103 8.37 9.77 -23.61
N LEU A 104 7.20 9.43 -23.05
CA LEU A 104 5.93 9.76 -23.66
C LEU A 104 5.64 11.27 -23.51
N PRO A 105 5.08 11.93 -24.53
CA PRO A 105 4.73 13.35 -24.44
C PRO A 105 3.63 13.62 -23.40
N GLY A 106 3.91 14.52 -22.45
CA GLY A 106 2.96 14.93 -21.42
C GLY A 106 2.99 14.06 -20.17
N ARG A 107 1.94 14.14 -19.36
CA ARG A 107 1.85 13.41 -18.08
C ARG A 107 0.72 12.41 -18.11
N LEU A 108 1.01 11.22 -17.57
CA LEU A 108 0.04 10.23 -17.17
C LEU A 108 -0.53 10.65 -15.83
N ASN A 109 -1.84 10.86 -15.76
CA ASN A 109 -2.57 11.09 -14.53
C ASN A 109 -3.31 9.81 -14.15
N TRP A 110 -3.39 9.52 -12.87
CA TRP A 110 -4.17 8.40 -12.36
C TRP A 110 -4.99 8.77 -11.13
N THR A 111 -6.10 8.07 -10.97
CA THR A 111 -6.88 8.06 -9.74
C THR A 111 -7.30 6.62 -9.43
N LEU A 112 -6.93 6.13 -8.27
CA LEU A 112 -7.27 4.82 -7.72
C LEU A 112 -8.32 5.01 -6.64
N GLY A 113 -9.47 4.37 -6.81
CA GLY A 113 -10.57 4.36 -5.85
C GLY A 113 -11.00 2.95 -5.47
N TRP A 114 -11.81 2.86 -4.43
CA TRP A 114 -12.49 1.62 -4.07
C TRP A 114 -13.73 1.44 -4.94
N HIS A 115 -13.93 0.24 -5.46
CA HIS A 115 -15.11 -0.13 -6.25
C HIS A 115 -15.66 -1.47 -5.76
N GLY A 116 -16.68 -1.43 -4.90
CA GLY A 116 -17.21 -2.60 -4.21
C GLY A 116 -16.13 -3.28 -3.34
N LEU A 117 -15.82 -4.54 -3.61
CA LEU A 117 -14.75 -5.30 -2.95
C LEU A 117 -13.40 -5.21 -3.68
N GLY A 118 -13.31 -4.42 -4.74
CA GLY A 118 -12.11 -4.23 -5.55
C GLY A 118 -11.61 -2.79 -5.56
N LEU A 119 -10.64 -2.55 -6.43
CA LEU A 119 -10.12 -1.22 -6.75
C LEU A 119 -10.45 -0.87 -8.19
N GLU A 120 -10.64 0.41 -8.47
CA GLU A 120 -10.80 0.93 -9.81
C GLU A 120 -9.74 2.01 -10.06
N LEU A 121 -8.90 1.78 -11.06
CA LEU A 121 -7.85 2.68 -11.50
C LEU A 121 -8.31 3.38 -12.77
N HIS A 122 -8.50 4.68 -12.70
CA HIS A 122 -8.69 5.55 -13.86
C HIS A 122 -7.36 6.12 -14.28
N ALA A 123 -7.00 5.96 -15.53
CA ALA A 123 -5.77 6.46 -16.11
C ALA A 123 -6.09 7.38 -17.30
N ARG A 124 -5.51 8.58 -17.28
CA ARG A 124 -5.65 9.58 -18.34
C ARG A 124 -4.30 10.02 -18.84
N HIS A 125 -4.11 9.96 -20.16
CA HIS A 125 -2.90 10.47 -20.80
C HIS A 125 -3.25 11.18 -22.11
N PRO A 126 -3.12 12.52 -22.19
CA PRO A 126 -3.62 13.28 -23.33
C PRO A 126 -3.03 12.90 -24.69
N CYS A 127 -1.77 12.47 -24.75
CA CYS A 127 -1.14 12.12 -26.03
C CYS A 127 -1.62 10.79 -26.59
N CYS A 128 -1.97 9.86 -25.69
CA CYS A 128 -1.78 8.45 -26.00
C CYS A 128 -2.90 7.54 -25.47
N LEU A 129 -3.77 8.01 -24.59
CA LEU A 129 -4.96 7.27 -24.15
C LEU A 129 -6.21 7.92 -24.72
N ASN A 130 -7.19 7.10 -25.09
CA ASN A 130 -8.46 7.56 -25.62
C ASN A 130 -9.40 7.98 -24.49
N GLY A 131 -9.16 9.17 -23.94
CA GLY A 131 -9.94 9.72 -22.82
C GLY A 131 -9.53 9.11 -21.48
N ASP A 132 -10.52 8.59 -20.75
CA ASP A 132 -10.34 7.99 -19.43
C ASP A 132 -10.43 6.47 -19.52
N VAL A 133 -9.31 5.80 -19.27
CA VAL A 133 -9.23 4.34 -19.31
C VAL A 133 -9.33 3.81 -17.89
N ALA A 134 -10.41 3.08 -17.61
CA ALA A 134 -10.64 2.47 -16.31
C ALA A 134 -10.19 0.99 -16.29
N LEU A 135 -9.48 0.61 -15.23
CA LEU A 135 -9.05 -0.75 -14.95
C LEU A 135 -9.62 -1.18 -13.59
N GLN A 136 -10.41 -2.25 -13.59
CA GLN A 136 -10.96 -2.82 -12.37
C GLN A 136 -10.08 -3.97 -11.86
N ILE A 137 -9.69 -3.90 -10.60
CA ILE A 137 -8.85 -4.86 -9.91
C ILE A 137 -9.72 -5.56 -8.87
N ARG A 138 -10.01 -6.84 -9.09
CA ARG A 138 -10.80 -7.64 -8.14
C ARG A 138 -9.90 -8.68 -7.47
N PRO A 139 -9.58 -8.51 -6.18
CA PRO A 139 -8.90 -9.54 -5.43
C PRO A 139 -9.86 -10.72 -5.19
N GLY A 140 -9.32 -11.94 -5.26
CA GLY A 140 -10.01 -13.18 -4.94
C GLY A 140 -9.12 -14.10 -4.12
N LEU A 141 -9.69 -15.16 -3.55
CA LEU A 141 -8.92 -16.16 -2.80
C LEU A 141 -7.91 -16.84 -3.74
N GLY A 142 -6.61 -16.55 -3.56
CA GLY A 142 -5.50 -17.08 -4.37
C GLY A 142 -5.44 -16.59 -5.82
N ARG A 143 -6.24 -15.59 -6.19
CA ARG A 143 -6.27 -15.02 -7.55
C ARG A 143 -6.50 -13.53 -7.53
N TYR A 144 -6.01 -12.82 -8.54
CA TYR A 144 -6.48 -11.47 -8.80
C TYR A 144 -6.87 -11.35 -10.27
N THR A 145 -7.95 -10.61 -10.50
CA THR A 145 -8.47 -10.34 -11.84
C THR A 145 -8.31 -8.86 -12.14
N LEU A 146 -7.67 -8.55 -13.27
CA LEU A 146 -7.59 -7.23 -13.84
C LEU A 146 -8.51 -7.18 -15.07
N THR A 147 -9.55 -6.35 -15.02
CA THR A 147 -10.48 -6.17 -16.13
C THR A 147 -10.35 -4.75 -16.65
N LEU A 148 -9.97 -4.61 -17.91
CA LEU A 148 -10.03 -3.33 -18.61
C LEU A 148 -11.48 -3.03 -18.95
N VAL A 149 -12.00 -1.91 -18.44
CA VAL A 149 -13.33 -1.44 -18.79
C VAL A 149 -13.28 -1.00 -20.26
N PRO A 150 -14.10 -1.59 -21.15
CA PRO A 150 -14.01 -1.34 -22.58
C PRO A 150 -14.20 0.15 -22.90
N PRO A 151 -13.17 0.85 -23.43
CA PRO A 151 -13.38 2.17 -23.98
C PRO A 151 -14.13 2.05 -25.31
N SER A 152 -14.92 3.05 -25.67
CA SER A 152 -15.57 3.09 -26.98
C SER A 152 -14.50 3.23 -28.09
N GLY A 153 -14.22 2.12 -28.78
CA GLY A 153 -13.25 2.05 -29.87
C GLY A 153 -11.89 1.51 -29.44
N TRP A 154 -10.90 2.38 -29.29
CA TRP A 154 -9.51 2.03 -29.00
C TRP A 154 -9.11 2.48 -27.59
N VAL A 155 -8.08 1.83 -27.03
CA VAL A 155 -7.58 2.08 -25.66
C VAL A 155 -6.56 3.20 -25.66
N GLY A 156 -5.53 3.03 -26.49
CA GLY A 156 -4.40 3.94 -26.56
C GLY A 156 -3.63 3.83 -27.87
N GLN A 157 -2.85 4.85 -28.19
CA GLN A 157 -2.06 4.99 -29.39
C GLN A 157 -0.73 5.62 -29.00
N TRP A 158 0.36 4.92 -29.29
CA TRP A 158 1.70 5.34 -28.93
C TRP A 158 2.55 5.50 -30.19
N PRO A 159 3.46 6.50 -30.23
CA PRO A 159 4.45 6.56 -31.30
C PRO A 159 5.32 5.30 -31.28
N ALA A 160 5.50 4.65 -32.43
CA ALA A 160 6.34 3.45 -32.53
C ALA A 160 7.81 3.76 -32.16
N ALA A 161 8.26 4.99 -32.39
CA ALA A 161 9.56 5.51 -31.99
C ALA A 161 9.83 5.39 -30.47
N LEU A 162 8.78 5.29 -29.64
CA LEU A 162 8.93 5.04 -28.21
C LEU A 162 9.63 3.71 -27.94
N LEU A 163 9.42 2.69 -28.79
CA LEU A 163 10.04 1.37 -28.65
C LEU A 163 11.57 1.43 -28.74
N GLY A 164 12.13 2.44 -29.41
CA GLY A 164 13.59 2.67 -29.43
C GLY A 164 14.19 2.81 -28.03
N GLY A 165 13.41 3.31 -27.06
CA GLY A 165 13.82 3.41 -25.66
C GLY A 165 14.09 2.07 -24.99
N LEU A 166 13.55 0.95 -25.51
CA LEU A 166 13.84 -0.40 -25.01
C LEU A 166 15.26 -0.90 -25.35
N GLY A 167 16.02 -0.14 -26.14
CA GLY A 167 17.35 -0.51 -26.61
C GLY A 167 17.32 -1.49 -27.79
N THR A 168 18.41 -2.24 -27.97
CA THR A 168 18.54 -3.18 -29.09
C THR A 168 17.57 -4.38 -28.95
N PRO A 169 16.89 -4.80 -30.03
CA PRO A 169 17.04 -4.37 -31.43
C PRO A 169 16.10 -3.22 -31.86
N TRP A 170 15.22 -2.75 -30.99
CA TRP A 170 14.19 -1.76 -31.33
C TRP A 170 14.77 -0.41 -31.72
N ASN A 171 15.84 0.02 -31.04
CA ASN A 171 16.52 1.28 -31.36
C ASN A 171 17.11 1.27 -32.78
N THR A 172 17.61 0.12 -33.25
CA THR A 172 18.21 -0.01 -34.59
C THR A 172 17.20 -0.14 -35.71
N MET A 173 15.94 -0.47 -35.40
CA MET A 173 14.88 -0.64 -36.42
C MET A 173 14.22 0.68 -36.83
N GLU A 174 14.44 1.77 -36.08
CA GLU A 174 13.84 3.10 -36.32
C GLU A 174 12.35 3.02 -36.68
N LEU A 175 11.59 2.23 -35.91
CA LEU A 175 10.17 1.99 -36.20
C LEU A 175 9.38 3.30 -36.16
N GLY A 176 8.94 3.73 -37.35
CA GLY A 176 8.09 4.90 -37.54
C GLY A 176 6.59 4.60 -37.37
N GLY A 177 5.80 5.66 -37.29
CA GLY A 177 4.33 5.57 -37.21
C GLY A 177 3.79 5.43 -35.79
N SER A 178 2.58 4.86 -35.68
CA SER A 178 1.85 4.76 -34.41
C SER A 178 1.31 3.36 -34.17
N VAL A 179 1.52 2.84 -32.97
CA VAL A 179 0.95 1.59 -32.48
C VAL A 179 -0.35 1.91 -31.76
N ARG A 180 -1.48 1.37 -32.24
CA ARG A 180 -2.79 1.53 -31.61
C ARG A 180 -3.22 0.23 -30.96
N LEU A 181 -3.59 0.27 -29.68
CA LEU A 181 -4.19 -0.85 -28.96
C LEU A 181 -5.71 -0.75 -29.03
N VAL A 182 -6.34 -1.79 -29.56
CA VAL A 182 -7.79 -1.96 -29.58
C VAL A 182 -8.12 -3.18 -28.74
N SER A 183 -9.01 -3.03 -27.77
CA SER A 183 -9.44 -4.14 -26.93
C SER A 183 -10.93 -4.02 -26.60
N PRO A 184 -11.77 -4.97 -27.07
CA PRO A 184 -13.20 -4.95 -26.75
C PRO A 184 -13.51 -5.32 -25.30
N ALA A 185 -12.66 -6.15 -24.68
CA ALA A 185 -12.72 -6.53 -23.27
C ALA A 185 -11.45 -7.31 -22.89
N LEU A 186 -10.45 -6.64 -22.31
CA LEU A 186 -9.26 -7.33 -21.79
C LEU A 186 -9.52 -7.77 -20.35
N LYS A 187 -9.35 -9.06 -20.09
CA LYS A 187 -9.39 -9.62 -18.74
C LYS A 187 -8.14 -10.46 -18.52
N LEU A 188 -7.32 -10.06 -17.56
CA LEU A 188 -6.14 -10.79 -17.12
C LEU A 188 -6.45 -11.42 -15.76
N GLU A 189 -6.27 -12.72 -15.66
CA GLU A 189 -6.38 -13.45 -14.40
C GLU A 189 -5.01 -14.01 -14.06
N SER A 190 -4.55 -13.74 -12.85
CA SER A 190 -3.35 -14.37 -12.30
C SER A 190 -3.75 -15.21 -11.12
N VAL A 191 -3.25 -16.44 -11.10
CA VAL A 191 -3.53 -17.44 -10.08
C VAL A 191 -2.20 -17.74 -9.40
N GLN A 192 -2.17 -17.70 -8.06
CA GLN A 192 -0.94 -17.88 -7.29
C GLN A 192 -0.26 -19.21 -7.65
N GLY A 193 0.79 -19.13 -8.49
CA GLY A 193 1.54 -20.29 -9.00
C GLY A 193 1.83 -20.31 -10.50
N ARG A 194 1.17 -19.48 -11.33
CA ARG A 194 1.45 -19.32 -12.77
C ARG A 194 1.12 -17.91 -13.28
#